data_AF-A0A517SD72-F1
#
_entry.id   AF-A0A517SD72-F1
#
_cell.length_a   1.000
_cell.length_b   1.000
_cell.length_c   1.000
_cell.angle_alpha   90.00
_cell.angle_beta   90.00
_cell.angle_gamma   90.00
#
_symmetry.space_group_name_H-M   'P 1'
#
loop_
_entity.id
_entity.type
_entity.pdbx_description
1 polymer ?
#
loop_
_entity_poly.entity_id
_entity_poly.type
_entity_poly.pdbx_seq_one_letter_code
_entity_poly.pdbx_strand_id
1 'polypeptide(L)'
;MRRILAAAMLLAVCSQAGLRAGEMHSVDLSKQSNQKLDDGFGRMGPGNHLSRLPKGTQTFNDVVFEVGEGVLQLGGKILEKFPDRIDGIPVNRTCGRIHLLHSTCYGGHGKTDVPPEVVVKDETQIGEYIVHYEDGATSSIPLIYGRDVRDWWYVEGDSEPPSLGQVAWAGENDYSDQTVAGVRVYSSVWDNPYPEKTIKTIDFVGRKSASVAAPFCIAITLEDHDKAKGAPGEKAGKPVSDATPGSR
;
A
#
# COMPACT_ATOMS: atom_id res chain seq x y z
N MET A 1 46.69 31.92 -40.58
CA MET A 1 45.86 30.70 -40.40
C MET A 1 45.16 30.77 -39.05
N ARG A 2 43.83 30.80 -39.05
CA ARG A 2 42.90 30.14 -38.10
C ARG A 2 41.54 30.86 -38.19
N ARG A 3 40.60 30.17 -38.84
CA ARG A 3 39.18 30.55 -38.94
C ARG A 3 38.52 30.23 -37.60
N ILE A 4 37.80 31.18 -37.01
CA ILE A 4 36.94 30.93 -35.84
C ILE A 4 35.53 30.71 -36.38
N LEU A 5 35.06 29.46 -36.37
CA LEU A 5 33.64 29.12 -36.50
C LEU A 5 32.98 29.33 -35.14
N ALA A 6 31.99 30.20 -35.05
CA ALA A 6 31.08 30.26 -33.92
C ALA A 6 29.97 29.21 -34.14
N ALA A 7 29.94 28.17 -33.32
CA ALA A 7 28.87 27.20 -33.28
C ALA A 7 27.71 27.77 -32.43
N ALA A 8 26.54 27.93 -33.04
CA ALA A 8 25.31 28.26 -32.33
C ALA A 8 24.81 27.01 -31.60
N MET A 9 24.86 27.02 -30.27
CA MET A 9 24.24 26.00 -29.41
C MET A 9 22.74 26.31 -29.31
N LEU A 10 21.90 25.54 -30.00
CA LEU A 10 20.48 25.49 -29.69
C LEU A 10 20.31 24.76 -28.35
N LEU A 11 19.94 25.50 -27.31
CA LEU A 11 19.40 24.91 -26.08
C LEU A 11 18.00 24.39 -26.38
N ALA A 12 17.89 23.09 -26.61
CA ALA A 12 16.61 22.39 -26.57
C ALA A 12 16.10 22.40 -25.13
N VAL A 13 15.08 23.22 -24.85
CA VAL A 13 14.32 23.12 -23.60
C VAL A 13 13.40 21.92 -23.73
N CYS A 14 13.88 20.76 -23.26
CA CYS A 14 13.00 19.62 -23.00
C CYS A 14 12.06 20.00 -21.86
N SER A 15 10.81 20.31 -22.19
CA SER A 15 9.72 20.39 -21.22
C SER A 15 9.53 19.01 -20.61
N GLN A 16 10.07 18.79 -19.40
CA GLN A 16 9.63 17.68 -18.57
C GLN A 16 8.20 17.99 -18.14
N ALA A 17 7.23 17.45 -18.89
CA ALA A 17 5.89 17.28 -18.38
C ALA A 17 5.97 16.19 -17.29
N GLY A 18 6.41 16.59 -16.09
CA GLY A 18 6.32 15.74 -14.92
C GLY A 18 4.85 15.47 -14.65
N LEU A 19 4.45 14.20 -14.63
CA LEU A 19 3.23 13.82 -13.92
C LEU A 19 3.40 14.37 -12.50
N ARG A 20 2.55 15.31 -12.09
CA ARG A 20 2.45 15.62 -10.66
C ARG A 20 1.95 14.33 -10.00
N ALA A 21 2.66 13.84 -9.00
CA ALA A 21 2.10 12.86 -8.08
C ALA A 21 0.81 13.46 -7.49
N GLY A 22 -0.25 12.67 -7.37
CA GLY A 22 -1.48 13.13 -6.73
C GLY A 22 -1.20 13.57 -5.29
N GLU A 23 -2.04 14.45 -4.75
CA GLU A 23 -1.95 14.83 -3.34
C GLU A 23 -2.19 13.59 -2.46
N MET A 24 -1.34 13.41 -1.45
CA MET A 24 -1.33 12.25 -0.57
C MET A 24 -2.01 12.58 0.76
N HIS A 25 -2.93 11.74 1.20
CA HIS A 25 -3.71 11.92 2.42
C HIS A 25 -3.61 10.67 3.30
N SER A 26 -3.06 10.80 4.51
CA SER A 26 -2.98 9.69 5.47
C SER A 26 -4.34 9.35 6.08
N VAL A 27 -4.61 8.07 6.27
CA VAL A 27 -5.74 7.59 7.08
C VAL A 27 -5.29 7.45 8.54
N ASP A 28 -6.02 8.06 9.46
CA ASP A 28 -5.74 7.93 10.91
C ASP A 28 -6.17 6.54 11.41
N LEU A 29 -5.18 5.72 11.77
CA LEU A 29 -5.39 4.37 12.29
C LEU A 29 -5.38 4.32 13.83
N SER A 30 -5.14 5.43 14.52
CA SER A 30 -4.85 5.46 15.96
C SER A 30 -5.96 4.84 16.82
N LYS A 31 -7.23 5.01 16.43
CA LYS A 31 -8.38 4.47 17.16
C LYS A 31 -8.55 2.96 16.99
N GLN A 32 -8.05 2.39 15.90
CA GLN A 32 -8.17 0.97 15.55
C GLN A 32 -6.89 0.18 15.86
N SER A 33 -5.75 0.87 16.04
CA SER A 33 -4.47 0.26 16.40
C SER A 33 -4.60 -0.61 17.64
N ASN A 34 -4.18 -1.87 17.52
CA ASN A 34 -4.33 -2.89 18.57
C ASN A 34 -3.01 -3.53 19.02
N GLN A 35 -1.88 -3.09 18.45
CA GLN A 35 -0.53 -3.51 18.84
C GLN A 35 0.44 -2.36 18.63
N LYS A 36 1.35 -2.08 19.58
CA LYS A 36 2.39 -1.05 19.39
C LYS A 36 3.54 -1.59 18.55
N LEU A 37 4.20 -0.70 17.80
CA LEU A 37 5.43 -1.04 17.07
C LEU A 37 6.54 -1.53 18.00
N ASP A 38 6.56 -1.03 19.25
CA ASP A 38 7.59 -1.35 20.25
C ASP A 38 7.28 -2.63 21.04
N ASP A 39 6.05 -3.17 20.93
CA ASP A 39 5.67 -4.43 21.58
C ASP A 39 6.25 -5.63 20.81
N GLY A 40 6.44 -6.76 21.49
CA GLY A 40 6.88 -8.00 20.86
C GLY A 40 5.84 -8.58 19.89
N PHE A 41 6.23 -8.75 18.63
CA PHE A 41 5.49 -9.42 17.56
C PHE A 41 5.71 -10.93 17.59
N GLY A 42 4.72 -11.66 17.05
CA GLY A 42 4.73 -13.12 17.04
C GLY A 42 4.72 -13.74 18.44
N ARG A 43 5.47 -14.83 18.62
CA ARG A 43 5.58 -15.57 19.89
C ARG A 43 6.94 -15.42 20.58
N MET A 44 7.87 -14.66 20.00
CA MET A 44 9.26 -14.58 20.47
C MET A 44 9.43 -13.71 21.71
N GLY A 45 8.46 -12.86 22.05
CA GLY A 45 8.47 -12.06 23.27
C GLY A 45 9.09 -10.65 23.09
N PRO A 46 9.43 -9.97 24.19
CA PRO A 46 9.96 -8.60 24.17
C PRO A 46 11.26 -8.50 23.38
N GLY A 47 11.41 -7.48 22.53
CA GLY A 47 12.58 -7.26 21.65
C GLY A 47 12.37 -7.69 20.20
N ASN A 48 11.39 -8.56 19.92
CA ASN A 48 11.01 -8.90 18.55
C ASN A 48 9.99 -7.91 17.99
N HIS A 49 10.42 -6.68 17.71
CA HIS A 49 9.54 -5.55 17.45
C HIS A 49 9.91 -4.79 16.17
N LEU A 50 9.14 -3.74 15.87
CA LEU A 50 9.38 -2.79 14.78
C LEU A 50 9.74 -1.39 15.29
N SER A 51 10.27 -1.25 16.51
CA SER A 51 10.60 0.07 17.10
C SER A 51 11.64 0.88 16.30
N ARG A 52 12.46 0.20 15.48
CA ARG A 52 13.43 0.85 14.57
C ARG A 52 12.82 1.33 13.25
N LEU A 53 11.57 0.99 12.95
CA LEU A 53 10.84 1.60 11.84
C LEU A 53 10.60 3.09 12.18
N PRO A 54 11.03 4.03 11.34
CA PRO A 54 10.90 5.44 11.67
C PRO A 54 9.43 5.86 11.73
N LYS A 55 9.08 6.59 12.80
CA LYS A 55 7.72 7.10 13.07
C LYS A 55 7.52 8.49 12.44
N GLY A 56 6.28 8.95 12.37
CA GLY A 56 5.88 10.22 11.76
C GLY A 56 5.81 10.16 10.23
N THR A 57 5.91 11.33 9.58
CA THR A 57 5.92 11.45 8.12
C THR A 57 7.17 10.82 7.53
N GLN A 58 7.02 9.72 6.80
CA GLN A 58 8.10 9.00 6.14
C GLN A 58 7.80 8.81 4.65
N THR A 59 8.85 8.70 3.84
CA THR A 59 8.72 8.35 2.43
C THR A 59 9.31 6.97 2.19
N PHE A 60 8.50 6.05 1.68
CA PHE A 60 8.94 4.72 1.28
C PHE A 60 8.45 4.45 -0.15
N ASN A 61 9.35 3.96 -1.02
CA ASN A 61 9.04 3.69 -2.43
C ASN A 61 8.30 4.86 -3.12
N ASP A 62 8.81 6.08 -2.90
CA ASP A 62 8.27 7.36 -3.40
C ASP A 62 6.84 7.72 -2.94
N VAL A 63 6.32 7.05 -1.91
CA VAL A 63 5.01 7.32 -1.30
C VAL A 63 5.18 7.84 0.13
N VAL A 64 4.44 8.90 0.46
CA VAL A 64 4.41 9.47 1.81
C VAL A 64 3.45 8.68 2.68
N PHE A 65 3.90 8.22 3.84
CA PHE A 65 3.12 7.56 4.87
C PHE A 65 3.25 8.29 6.20
N GLU A 66 2.16 8.30 6.98
CA GLU A 66 2.21 8.68 8.39
C GLU A 66 2.31 7.42 9.24
N VAL A 67 3.50 7.15 9.79
CA VAL A 67 3.76 5.98 10.64
C VAL A 67 3.47 6.35 12.09
N GLY A 68 2.40 5.78 12.65
CA GLY A 68 2.00 5.98 14.05
C GLY A 68 2.79 5.15 15.06
N GLU A 69 2.27 5.08 16.29
CA GLU A 69 2.86 4.28 17.39
C GLU A 69 2.52 2.79 17.32
N GLY A 70 1.58 2.39 16.46
CA GLY A 70 1.07 1.03 16.43
C GLY A 70 0.49 0.62 15.09
N VAL A 71 0.01 -0.61 15.04
CA VAL A 71 -0.45 -1.32 13.84
C VAL A 71 -1.84 -1.91 14.05
N LEU A 72 -2.51 -2.19 12.94
CA LEU A 72 -3.68 -3.04 12.88
C LEU A 72 -3.23 -4.50 12.71
N GLN A 73 -3.05 -5.24 13.81
CA GLN A 73 -2.64 -6.63 13.78
C GLN A 73 -3.86 -7.57 13.70
N LEU A 74 -3.85 -8.45 12.70
CA LEU A 74 -4.79 -9.57 12.59
C LEU A 74 -4.17 -10.87 13.13
N GLY A 75 -5.03 -11.82 13.49
CA GLY A 75 -4.61 -13.13 13.95
C GLY A 75 -4.33 -14.13 12.82
N GLY A 76 -3.64 -15.20 13.18
CA GLY A 76 -3.48 -16.43 12.40
C GLY A 76 -3.67 -17.65 13.30
N LYS A 77 -3.61 -18.87 12.77
CA LYS A 77 -3.66 -20.11 13.57
C LYS A 77 -2.61 -20.13 14.70
N ILE A 78 -1.49 -19.44 14.51
CA ILE A 78 -0.43 -19.34 15.53
C ILE A 78 -0.65 -18.13 16.43
N LEU A 79 -1.10 -16.99 15.89
CA LEU A 79 -1.26 -15.76 16.65
C LEU A 79 -2.73 -15.51 17.02
N GLU A 80 -3.25 -16.35 17.92
CA GLU A 80 -4.68 -16.43 18.19
C GLU A 80 -5.26 -15.27 19.00
N LYS A 81 -4.44 -14.49 19.70
CA LYS A 81 -4.92 -13.39 20.56
C LYS A 81 -5.51 -12.21 19.77
N PHE A 82 -5.12 -12.05 18.51
CA PHE A 82 -5.58 -10.94 17.66
C PHE A 82 -6.86 -11.32 16.91
N PRO A 83 -7.70 -10.31 16.57
CA PRO A 83 -8.95 -10.55 15.87
C PRO A 83 -8.70 -11.05 14.44
N ASP A 84 -9.68 -11.73 13.86
CA ASP A 84 -9.67 -12.07 12.43
C ASP A 84 -10.11 -10.88 11.56
N ARG A 85 -10.60 -9.80 12.17
CA ARG A 85 -11.18 -8.67 11.46
C ARG A 85 -11.12 -7.39 12.29
N ILE A 86 -10.86 -6.27 11.64
CA ILE A 86 -10.95 -4.91 12.17
C ILE A 86 -11.85 -4.13 11.23
N ASP A 87 -13.04 -3.76 11.71
CA ASP A 87 -14.06 -3.10 10.90
C ASP A 87 -14.00 -1.58 11.01
N GLY A 88 -14.48 -0.90 9.96
CA GLY A 88 -14.90 0.50 10.05
C GLY A 88 -13.78 1.51 10.23
N ILE A 89 -12.60 1.29 9.62
CA ILE A 89 -11.51 2.28 9.57
C ILE A 89 -12.02 3.49 8.77
N PRO A 90 -12.20 4.68 9.38
CA PRO A 90 -12.82 5.82 8.72
C PRO A 90 -11.92 6.39 7.62
N VAL A 91 -12.51 6.63 6.44
CA VAL A 91 -11.81 7.27 5.31
C VAL A 91 -12.49 8.59 4.95
N ASN A 92 -13.79 8.54 4.63
CA ASN A 92 -14.63 9.68 4.24
C ASN A 92 -14.00 10.59 3.16
N ARG A 93 -13.45 9.98 2.10
CA ARG A 93 -12.71 10.68 1.04
C ARG A 93 -12.79 9.92 -0.30
N THR A 94 -12.71 10.66 -1.41
CA THR A 94 -12.47 10.11 -2.75
C THR A 94 -10.98 9.99 -3.01
N CYS A 95 -10.52 8.91 -3.64
CA CYS A 95 -9.10 8.77 -4.04
C CYS A 95 -8.98 7.98 -5.34
N GLY A 96 -7.90 8.21 -6.09
CA GLY A 96 -7.54 7.42 -7.26
C GLY A 96 -6.82 6.13 -6.90
N ARG A 97 -5.96 6.17 -5.88
CA ARG A 97 -5.20 5.00 -5.42
C ARG A 97 -5.16 4.91 -3.90
N ILE A 98 -5.04 3.69 -3.39
CA ILE A 98 -4.76 3.40 -1.99
C ILE A 98 -3.39 2.75 -1.91
N HIS A 99 -2.52 3.36 -1.12
CA HIS A 99 -1.20 2.85 -0.78
C HIS A 99 -1.23 2.25 0.61
N LEU A 100 -0.67 1.06 0.76
CA LEU A 100 -0.68 0.28 1.98
C LEU A 100 0.76 0.05 2.43
N LEU A 101 1.08 0.35 3.69
CA LEU A 101 2.32 -0.07 4.33
C LEU A 101 1.97 -1.21 5.30
N HIS A 102 2.39 -2.43 4.99
CA HIS A 102 1.94 -3.63 5.69
C HIS A 102 2.97 -4.76 5.64
N SER A 103 2.74 -5.81 6.42
CA SER A 103 3.49 -7.06 6.34
C SER A 103 2.67 -8.17 6.97
N THR A 104 3.27 -9.35 7.18
CA THR A 104 2.63 -10.43 7.93
C THR A 104 3.61 -11.10 8.87
N CYS A 105 3.13 -11.40 10.08
CA CYS A 105 3.78 -12.40 10.93
C CYS A 105 3.51 -13.79 10.36
N TYR A 106 4.52 -14.65 10.36
CA TYR A 106 4.42 -16.01 9.82
C TYR A 106 4.09 -16.03 8.33
N GLY A 107 4.15 -17.24 7.78
CA GLY A 107 3.93 -17.48 6.36
C GLY A 107 5.07 -18.26 5.75
N GLY A 108 6.26 -18.21 6.36
CA GLY A 108 7.39 -19.11 6.12
C GLY A 108 7.57 -19.56 4.67
N HIS A 109 8.52 -18.98 3.95
CA HIS A 109 8.98 -19.57 2.69
C HIS A 109 10.49 -19.44 2.65
N GLY A 110 11.19 -20.57 2.70
CA GLY A 110 12.64 -20.56 2.56
C GLY A 110 13.25 -21.95 2.37
N LYS A 111 14.49 -21.97 1.88
CA LYS A 111 15.33 -23.16 1.71
C LYS A 111 15.78 -23.78 3.05
N THR A 112 15.40 -23.17 4.16
CA THR A 112 15.70 -23.58 5.53
C THR A 112 14.62 -24.50 6.10
N ASP A 113 14.97 -25.27 7.13
CA ASP A 113 14.12 -26.26 7.82
C ASP A 113 12.96 -25.62 8.59
N VAL A 114 12.07 -24.93 7.89
CA VAL A 114 10.83 -24.39 8.43
C VAL A 114 9.80 -25.52 8.44
N PRO A 115 9.18 -25.85 9.60
CA PRO A 115 8.19 -26.90 9.65
C PRO A 115 7.03 -26.63 8.66
N PRO A 116 6.59 -27.63 7.86
CA PRO A 116 5.57 -27.42 6.83
C PRO A 116 4.27 -26.80 7.34
N GLU A 117 3.94 -27.00 8.61
CA GLU A 117 2.76 -26.47 9.28
C GLU A 117 2.76 -24.95 9.45
N VAL A 118 3.91 -24.27 9.32
CA VAL A 118 4.01 -22.81 9.39
C VAL A 118 4.27 -22.14 8.02
N VAL A 119 4.28 -22.94 6.96
CA VAL A 119 4.46 -22.51 5.56
C VAL A 119 3.12 -22.13 4.94
N VAL A 120 3.10 -20.99 4.26
CA VAL A 120 1.99 -20.52 3.43
C VAL A 120 2.46 -20.55 1.99
N LYS A 121 1.70 -21.26 1.15
CA LYS A 121 2.01 -21.36 -0.28
C LYS A 121 1.85 -20.00 -0.96
N ASP A 122 2.70 -19.74 -1.94
CA ASP A 122 2.52 -18.62 -2.86
C ASP A 122 1.12 -18.62 -3.48
N GLU A 123 0.63 -17.42 -3.79
CA GLU A 123 -0.72 -17.18 -4.31
C GLU A 123 -1.86 -17.51 -3.33
N THR A 124 -1.55 -17.84 -2.07
CA THR A 124 -2.57 -17.98 -1.03
C THR A 124 -3.04 -16.60 -0.56
N GLN A 125 -4.34 -16.34 -0.66
CA GLN A 125 -4.93 -15.17 -0.02
C GLN A 125 -4.92 -15.33 1.50
N ILE A 126 -4.20 -14.44 2.18
CA ILE A 126 -4.03 -14.43 3.65
C ILE A 126 -4.89 -13.37 4.34
N GLY A 127 -5.44 -12.44 3.57
CA GLY A 127 -6.37 -11.43 4.04
C GLY A 127 -6.91 -10.58 2.90
N GLU A 128 -7.55 -9.48 3.25
CA GLU A 128 -7.99 -8.44 2.32
C GLU A 128 -8.34 -7.14 3.05
N TYR A 129 -8.35 -6.05 2.30
CA TYR A 129 -9.00 -4.81 2.71
C TYR A 129 -10.32 -4.68 1.95
N ILE A 130 -11.42 -4.47 2.67
CA ILE A 130 -12.74 -4.26 2.06
C ILE A 130 -13.05 -2.77 2.09
N VAL A 131 -13.10 -2.16 0.92
CA VAL A 131 -13.43 -0.75 0.71
C VAL A 131 -14.95 -0.62 0.62
N HIS A 132 -15.54 0.17 1.51
CA HIS A 132 -16.98 0.47 1.50
C HIS A 132 -17.20 1.91 1.05
N TYR A 133 -18.00 2.09 0.00
CA TYR A 133 -18.36 3.41 -0.51
C TYR A 133 -19.65 3.92 0.15
N GLU A 134 -19.87 5.24 0.13
CA GLU A 134 -21.07 5.85 0.72
C GLU A 134 -22.39 5.38 0.10
N ASP A 135 -22.38 5.00 -1.17
CA ASP A 135 -23.54 4.48 -1.90
C ASP A 135 -23.87 3.01 -1.58
N GLY A 136 -23.09 2.37 -0.70
CA GLY A 136 -23.23 0.97 -0.30
C GLY A 136 -22.51 -0.03 -1.22
N ALA A 137 -21.84 0.43 -2.29
CA ALA A 137 -20.96 -0.43 -3.06
C ALA A 137 -19.75 -0.87 -2.23
N THR A 138 -19.12 -1.97 -2.64
CA THR A 138 -17.88 -2.46 -2.04
C THR A 138 -16.84 -2.83 -3.09
N SER A 139 -15.56 -2.83 -2.71
CA SER A 139 -14.45 -3.38 -3.48
C SER A 139 -13.49 -4.10 -2.54
N SER A 140 -12.79 -5.11 -3.04
CA SER A 140 -11.81 -5.87 -2.25
C SER A 140 -10.40 -5.64 -2.81
N ILE A 141 -9.46 -5.42 -1.89
CA ILE A 141 -8.02 -5.43 -2.11
C ILE A 141 -7.49 -6.73 -1.50
N PRO A 142 -7.34 -7.80 -2.30
CA PRO A 142 -6.86 -9.07 -1.77
C PRO A 142 -5.40 -8.95 -1.32
N LEU A 143 -5.09 -9.50 -0.15
CA LEU A 143 -3.71 -9.64 0.35
C LEU A 143 -3.26 -11.09 0.14
N ILE A 144 -2.32 -11.29 -0.77
CA ILE A 144 -1.86 -12.59 -1.26
C ILE A 144 -0.39 -12.78 -0.90
N TYR A 145 -0.11 -13.90 -0.25
CA TYR A 145 1.24 -14.28 0.14
C TYR A 145 2.10 -14.61 -1.09
N GLY A 146 3.31 -14.07 -1.12
CA GLY A 146 4.24 -14.19 -2.24
C GLY A 146 3.95 -13.27 -3.43
N ARG A 147 2.78 -12.65 -3.47
CA ARG A 147 2.48 -11.59 -4.42
C ARG A 147 2.64 -10.22 -3.79
N ASP A 148 1.96 -9.99 -2.67
CA ASP A 148 1.87 -8.66 -2.04
C ASP A 148 2.85 -8.55 -0.86
N VAL A 149 3.01 -9.62 -0.07
CA VAL A 149 3.92 -9.66 1.09
C VAL A 149 4.57 -11.03 1.25
N ARG A 150 5.66 -11.08 2.00
CA ARG A 150 6.19 -12.30 2.63
C ARG A 150 6.20 -12.12 4.14
N ASP A 151 6.73 -13.12 4.85
CA ASP A 151 7.01 -13.00 6.27
C ASP A 151 7.89 -11.77 6.53
N TRP A 152 7.54 -11.02 7.57
CA TRP A 152 8.29 -9.86 8.01
C TRP A 152 9.68 -10.27 8.52
N TRP A 153 9.84 -11.47 9.08
CA TRP A 153 11.17 -12.05 9.31
C TRP A 153 11.73 -12.62 8.02
N TYR A 154 13.00 -12.33 7.75
CA TYR A 154 13.66 -12.86 6.56
C TYR A 154 15.15 -13.06 6.77
N VAL A 155 15.72 -13.97 5.98
CA VAL A 155 17.16 -14.08 5.75
C VAL A 155 17.39 -13.74 4.29
N GLU A 156 18.42 -12.96 3.99
CA GLU A 156 18.74 -12.57 2.62
C GLU A 156 18.99 -13.82 1.75
N GLY A 157 18.28 -13.92 0.62
CA GLY A 157 18.40 -15.06 -0.31
C GLY A 157 17.61 -16.33 0.07
N ASP A 158 16.91 -16.36 1.22
CA ASP A 158 16.12 -17.53 1.63
C ASP A 158 14.77 -17.62 0.91
N SER A 159 14.15 -16.49 0.59
CA SER A 159 12.83 -16.41 -0.06
C SER A 159 12.90 -15.64 -1.37
N GLU A 160 12.12 -16.07 -2.37
CA GLU A 160 11.85 -15.24 -3.55
C GLU A 160 11.17 -13.91 -3.14
N PRO A 161 11.52 -12.80 -3.80
CA PRO A 161 10.83 -11.52 -3.56
C PRO A 161 9.34 -11.65 -3.88
N PRO A 162 8.48 -10.82 -3.26
CA PRO A 162 7.10 -10.69 -3.71
C PRO A 162 7.04 -10.25 -5.19
N SER A 163 6.05 -10.75 -5.93
CA SER A 163 5.92 -10.46 -7.37
C SER A 163 5.27 -9.11 -7.69
N LEU A 164 4.55 -8.49 -6.75
CA LEU A 164 3.88 -7.19 -6.93
C LEU A 164 4.23 -6.19 -5.81
N GLY A 165 4.18 -6.63 -4.56
CA GLY A 165 4.58 -5.79 -3.42
C GLY A 165 6.06 -5.44 -3.47
N GLN A 166 6.44 -4.35 -2.81
CA GLN A 166 7.83 -3.90 -2.77
C GLN A 166 8.27 -3.76 -1.32
N VAL A 167 9.51 -4.17 -1.00
CA VAL A 167 10.08 -3.90 0.31
C VAL A 167 10.18 -2.38 0.47
N ALA A 168 9.47 -1.84 1.45
CA ALA A 168 9.41 -0.41 1.75
C ALA A 168 10.48 -0.02 2.77
N TRP A 169 10.76 -0.92 3.71
CA TRP A 169 11.82 -0.77 4.68
C TRP A 169 12.31 -2.14 5.14
N ALA A 170 13.61 -2.22 5.40
CA ALA A 170 14.25 -3.36 6.03
C ALA A 170 15.15 -2.84 7.16
N GLY A 171 15.25 -3.61 8.23
CA GLY A 171 16.08 -3.29 9.36
C GLY A 171 16.20 -4.49 10.30
N GLU A 172 16.53 -4.20 11.55
CA GLU A 172 16.82 -5.22 12.54
C GLU A 172 16.13 -4.89 13.87
N ASN A 173 16.14 -5.84 14.79
CA ASN A 173 15.68 -5.69 16.17
C ASN A 173 16.53 -6.56 17.11
N ASP A 174 16.27 -6.49 18.42
CA ASP A 174 17.11 -7.14 19.43
C ASP A 174 17.29 -8.65 19.23
N TYR A 175 16.35 -9.32 18.55
CA TYR A 175 16.48 -10.72 18.15
C TYR A 175 17.25 -10.88 16.85
N SER A 176 16.91 -10.10 15.82
CA SER A 176 17.50 -10.29 14.49
C SER A 176 18.97 -9.87 14.47
N ASP A 177 19.35 -8.84 15.25
CA ASP A 177 20.74 -8.39 15.49
C ASP A 177 21.68 -9.51 15.94
N GLN A 178 21.14 -10.55 16.57
CA GLN A 178 21.92 -11.69 17.10
C GLN A 178 22.03 -12.83 16.08
N THR A 179 21.51 -12.64 14.87
CA THR A 179 21.39 -13.65 13.81
C THR A 179 21.76 -13.07 12.44
N VAL A 180 21.63 -13.86 11.38
CA VAL A 180 21.74 -13.37 9.98
C VAL A 180 20.40 -12.89 9.41
N ALA A 181 19.35 -12.87 10.22
CA ALA A 181 18.02 -12.46 9.81
C ALA A 181 17.84 -10.95 9.97
N GLY A 182 16.85 -10.41 9.26
CA GLY A 182 16.35 -9.07 9.41
C GLY A 182 14.82 -9.06 9.49
N VAL A 183 14.28 -7.87 9.67
CA VAL A 183 12.85 -7.58 9.61
C VAL A 183 12.54 -6.65 8.44
N ARG A 184 11.39 -6.84 7.80
CA ARG A 184 10.98 -6.06 6.63
C ARG A 184 9.49 -5.75 6.59
N VAL A 185 9.18 -4.63 5.98
CA VAL A 185 7.81 -4.17 5.70
C VAL A 185 7.67 -3.89 4.22
N TYR A 186 6.45 -4.02 3.72
CA TYR A 186 6.13 -3.91 2.32
C TYR A 186 5.21 -2.74 2.07
N SER A 187 5.34 -2.13 0.89
CA SER A 187 4.34 -1.25 0.33
C SER A 187 3.65 -1.92 -0.86
N SER A 188 2.34 -1.75 -0.93
CA SER A 188 1.51 -2.13 -2.07
C SER A 188 0.63 -0.96 -2.50
N VAL A 189 0.25 -0.92 -3.78
CA VAL A 189 -0.67 0.07 -4.33
C VAL A 189 -1.87 -0.62 -4.95
N TRP A 190 -3.04 -0.01 -4.80
CA TRP A 190 -4.28 -0.46 -5.42
C TRP A 190 -4.99 0.69 -6.13
N ASP A 191 -5.35 0.48 -7.39
CA ASP A 191 -6.15 1.43 -8.17
C ASP A 191 -7.62 1.32 -7.78
N ASN A 192 -8.20 2.43 -7.33
CA ASN A 192 -9.61 2.50 -7.00
C ASN A 192 -10.44 2.44 -8.30
N PRO A 193 -11.31 1.43 -8.50
CA PRO A 193 -12.16 1.34 -9.69
C PRO A 193 -13.24 2.42 -9.75
N TYR A 194 -13.51 3.11 -8.64
CA TYR A 194 -14.51 4.18 -8.52
C TYR A 194 -13.89 5.44 -7.88
N PRO A 195 -12.94 6.11 -8.56
CA PRO A 195 -12.18 7.22 -7.99
C PRO A 195 -13.04 8.44 -7.64
N GLU A 196 -14.21 8.57 -8.26
CA GLU A 196 -15.20 9.62 -8.00
C GLU A 196 -16.11 9.33 -6.80
N LYS A 197 -16.13 8.10 -6.29
CA LYS A 197 -16.99 7.73 -5.15
C LYS A 197 -16.27 7.96 -3.82
N THR A 198 -17.00 8.53 -2.87
CA THR A 198 -16.50 8.66 -1.50
C THR A 198 -16.36 7.27 -0.88
N ILE A 199 -15.14 6.92 -0.49
CA ILE A 199 -14.90 5.78 0.38
C ILE A 199 -15.30 6.20 1.80
N LYS A 200 -16.23 5.47 2.40
CA LYS A 200 -16.72 5.70 3.75
C LYS A 200 -15.78 5.06 4.77
N THR A 201 -15.56 3.76 4.65
CA THR A 201 -14.74 2.97 5.56
C THR A 201 -13.94 1.90 4.83
N ILE A 202 -12.89 1.42 5.49
CA ILE A 202 -12.16 0.21 5.11
C ILE A 202 -12.27 -0.80 6.26
N ASP A 203 -12.54 -2.06 5.95
CA ASP A 203 -12.33 -3.17 6.88
C ASP A 203 -11.03 -3.88 6.55
N PHE A 204 -10.32 -4.38 7.54
CA PHE A 204 -9.16 -5.25 7.36
C PHE A 204 -9.47 -6.65 7.87
N VAL A 205 -9.45 -7.64 6.98
CA VAL A 205 -9.98 -8.99 7.23
C VAL A 205 -8.92 -10.05 6.96
N GLY A 206 -8.73 -10.94 7.92
CA GLY A 206 -7.77 -12.03 7.88
C GLY A 206 -8.36 -13.31 7.31
N ARG A 207 -7.58 -14.38 7.43
CA ARG A 207 -7.96 -15.76 7.14
C ARG A 207 -7.53 -16.68 8.28
N LYS A 208 -7.73 -16.23 9.52
CA LYS A 208 -7.14 -16.82 10.73
C LYS A 208 -7.46 -18.31 10.91
N SER A 209 -8.65 -18.76 10.52
CA SER A 209 -9.04 -20.17 10.61
C SER A 209 -8.41 -21.06 9.52
N ALA A 210 -7.97 -20.46 8.40
CA ALA A 210 -7.42 -21.17 7.25
C ALA A 210 -5.89 -21.09 7.18
N SER A 211 -5.28 -19.99 7.66
CA SER A 211 -3.86 -19.68 7.50
C SER A 211 -3.15 -19.40 8.83
N VAL A 212 -1.86 -19.73 8.88
CA VAL A 212 -0.97 -19.33 9.98
C VAL A 212 -0.53 -17.86 9.88
N ALA A 213 -0.57 -17.29 8.67
CA ALA A 213 -0.23 -15.90 8.43
C ALA A 213 -1.11 -15.00 9.31
N ALA A 214 -0.47 -14.01 9.90
CA ALA A 214 -1.08 -13.01 10.75
C ALA A 214 -0.71 -11.62 10.20
N PRO A 215 -1.44 -11.14 9.19
CA PRO A 215 -1.19 -9.85 8.56
C PRO A 215 -1.28 -8.68 9.54
N PHE A 216 -0.52 -7.62 9.27
CA PHE A 216 -0.65 -6.36 9.97
C PHE A 216 -0.48 -5.16 9.05
N CYS A 217 -1.25 -4.11 9.32
CA CYS A 217 -1.21 -2.84 8.58
C CYS A 217 -0.61 -1.74 9.46
N ILE A 218 0.40 -1.04 8.94
CA ILE A 218 1.13 0.02 9.65
C ILE A 218 0.56 1.39 9.29
N ALA A 219 0.31 1.64 8.00
CA ALA A 219 -0.20 2.91 7.51
C ALA A 219 -0.99 2.71 6.20
N ILE A 220 -1.93 3.63 5.95
CA ILE A 220 -2.70 3.71 4.71
C ILE A 220 -2.63 5.16 4.23
N THR A 221 -2.22 5.35 2.97
CA THR A 221 -2.20 6.66 2.31
C THR A 221 -3.12 6.62 1.09
N LEU A 222 -3.94 7.64 0.93
CA LEU A 222 -4.83 7.83 -0.20
C LEU A 222 -4.17 8.83 -1.15
N GLU A 223 -4.11 8.49 -2.44
CA GLU A 223 -3.66 9.41 -3.46
C GLU A 223 -4.85 9.91 -4.26
N ASP A 224 -4.94 11.23 -4.44
CA ASP A 224 -6.01 11.84 -5.22
C ASP A 224 -6.02 11.35 -6.67
N HIS A 225 -7.24 11.24 -7.22
CA HIS A 225 -7.41 10.97 -8.65
C HIS A 225 -7.16 12.25 -9.44
N ASP A 226 -6.16 12.22 -10.34
CA ASP A 226 -5.92 13.31 -11.28
C ASP A 226 -7.14 13.55 -12.18
N LYS A 227 -7.95 14.55 -11.84
CA LYS A 227 -9.14 14.96 -12.63
C LYS A 227 -8.78 15.44 -14.05
N ALA A 228 -7.50 15.67 -14.34
CA ALA A 228 -7.02 16.21 -15.61
C ALA A 228 -7.13 15.26 -16.82
N LYS A 229 -7.46 13.97 -16.62
CA LYS A 229 -7.56 12.99 -17.73
C LYS A 229 -8.99 12.63 -18.16
N GLY A 230 -10.02 13.18 -17.51
CA GLY A 230 -11.40 12.66 -17.61
C GLY A 230 -12.44 13.51 -18.34
N ALA A 231 -12.13 14.68 -18.89
CA ALA A 231 -13.13 15.48 -19.62
C ALA A 231 -13.03 15.20 -21.14
N PRO A 232 -14.03 14.57 -21.78
CA PRO A 232 -14.21 14.69 -23.21
C PRO A 232 -14.43 16.17 -23.50
N GLY A 233 -13.57 16.75 -24.35
CA GLY A 233 -13.69 18.15 -24.74
C GLY A 233 -15.10 18.48 -25.16
N GLU A 234 -15.74 19.37 -24.40
CA GLU A 234 -16.99 20.02 -24.77
C GLU A 234 -16.71 20.74 -26.09
N LYS A 235 -17.09 20.11 -27.21
CA LYS A 235 -17.10 20.78 -28.50
C LYS A 235 -18.11 21.90 -28.37
N ALA A 236 -17.61 23.13 -28.29
CA ALA A 236 -18.39 24.35 -28.43
C ALA A 236 -19.20 24.28 -29.73
N GLY A 237 -20.45 23.84 -29.62
CA GLY A 237 -21.45 23.98 -30.66
C GLY A 237 -21.78 25.46 -30.77
N LYS A 238 -21.29 26.12 -31.82
CA LYS A 238 -21.77 27.45 -32.20
C LYS A 238 -23.30 27.41 -32.37
N PRO A 239 -24.04 28.41 -31.90
CA PRO A 239 -25.47 28.50 -32.18
C PRO A 239 -25.64 28.80 -33.67
N VAL A 240 -26.35 27.91 -34.38
CA VAL A 240 -26.87 28.21 -35.72
C VAL A 240 -28.13 29.05 -35.49
N SER A 241 -28.06 30.30 -35.90
CA SER A 241 -29.18 31.23 -35.90
C SER A 241 -30.21 30.83 -36.96
N ASP A 242 -31.47 30.81 -36.56
CA ASP A 242 -32.64 30.69 -37.43
C ASP A 242 -32.64 31.72 -38.56
N ALA A 243 -32.89 31.24 -39.77
CA ALA A 243 -33.34 32.06 -40.88
C ALA A 243 -34.40 31.30 -41.69
N THR A 244 -35.66 31.65 -41.47
CA THR A 244 -36.77 31.57 -42.44
C THR A 244 -37.51 32.92 -42.28
N PRO A 245 -38.12 33.56 -43.30
CA PRO A 245 -38.78 32.95 -44.45
C PRO A 245 -38.64 33.67 -45.81
N GLY A 246 -38.97 32.98 -46.90
CA GLY A 246 -39.10 33.60 -48.21
C GLY A 246 -39.85 32.71 -49.20
N SER A 247 -41.13 33.02 -49.39
CA SER A 247 -42.05 32.43 -50.36
C SER A 247 -41.75 32.85 -51.80
N ARG A 248 -41.86 31.92 -52.75
CA ARG A 248 -42.70 31.98 -53.96
C ARG A 248 -42.65 30.64 -54.70
#